data_AF-A0A538T087-F1
#
_entry.id   AF-A0A538T087-F1
#
_cell.length_a   1.000
_cell.length_b   1.000
_cell.length_c   1.000
_cell.angle_alpha   90.00
_cell.angle_beta   90.00
_cell.angle_gamma   90.00
#
_symmetry.space_group_name_H-M   'P 1'
#
loop_
_entity.id
_entity.type
_entity.pdbx_description
1 polymer ?
#
loop_
_entity_poly.entity_id
_entity_poly.type
_entity_poly.pdbx_seq_one_letter_code
_entity_poly.pdbx_strand_id
1 'polypeptide(L)'
;MPRGGKKVSIGGELVSARRSLRALEQTPKRLAAQVRNIGRNNSATPKGKPCRKLKLLPARLKALRLHGKYLGYLRHLKPKQKAKVRRLREEKGVMAAIKQARKLAGR
;
A
#
# COMPACT_ATOMS: atom_id res chain seq x y z
N MET A 1 31.46 -59.79 -7.48
CA MET A 1 31.46 -59.57 -6.03
C MET A 1 30.04 -59.19 -5.57
N PRO A 2 29.36 -60.01 -4.75
CA PRO A 2 27.93 -59.87 -4.46
C PRO A 2 27.65 -58.75 -3.45
N ARG A 3 26.57 -57.99 -3.68
CA ARG A 3 26.04 -56.95 -2.78
C ARG A 3 25.26 -57.63 -1.64
N GLY A 4 25.76 -57.53 -0.42
CA GLY A 4 25.09 -58.02 0.78
C GLY A 4 23.75 -57.32 1.01
N GLY A 5 22.65 -58.06 0.83
CA GLY A 5 21.30 -57.62 1.18
C GLY A 5 21.16 -57.46 2.70
N LYS A 6 20.81 -56.25 3.15
CA LYS A 6 20.55 -55.96 4.56
C LYS A 6 19.28 -56.72 4.97
N LYS A 7 19.39 -57.66 5.93
CA LYS A 7 18.23 -58.22 6.62
C LYS A 7 17.61 -57.11 7.46
N VAL A 8 16.52 -56.52 6.98
CA VAL A 8 15.78 -55.52 7.76
C VAL A 8 15.01 -56.29 8.83
N SER A 9 15.33 -56.03 10.09
CA SER A 9 14.56 -56.61 11.20
C SER A 9 13.18 -55.97 11.24
N ILE A 10 12.13 -56.77 11.43
CA ILE A 10 10.72 -56.34 11.53
C ILE A 10 10.57 -55.17 12.53
N GLY A 11 11.37 -55.17 13.61
CA GLY A 11 11.39 -54.07 14.58
C GLY A 11 11.90 -52.74 13.99
N GLY A 12 12.87 -52.79 13.09
CA GLY A 12 13.38 -51.61 12.38
C GLY A 12 12.35 -51.04 11.38
N GLU A 13 11.62 -51.90 10.70
CA GLU A 13 10.53 -51.50 9.80
C GLU A 13 9.40 -50.82 10.58
N LEU A 14 8.99 -51.41 11.71
CA LEU A 14 7.96 -50.84 12.58
C LEU A 14 8.36 -49.47 13.15
N VAL A 15 9.63 -49.31 13.54
CA VAL A 15 10.15 -48.01 14.01
C VAL A 15 10.18 -47.00 12.87
N SER A 16 10.54 -47.41 11.66
CA SER A 16 10.54 -46.53 10.48
C SER A 16 9.13 -46.08 10.11
N ALA A 17 8.14 -46.98 10.16
CA ALA A 17 6.73 -46.70 9.94
C ALA A 17 6.16 -45.76 11.02
N ARG A 18 6.52 -45.96 12.29
CA ARG A 18 6.13 -45.04 13.37
C ARG A 18 6.71 -43.64 13.18
N ARG A 19 7.94 -43.52 12.67
CA ARG A 19 8.57 -42.22 12.38
C ARG A 19 7.91 -41.51 11.20
N SER A 20 7.57 -42.25 10.14
CA SER A 20 6.89 -41.66 8.97
C SER A 20 5.48 -41.19 9.32
N LEU A 21 4.72 -41.95 10.10
CA LEU A 21 3.41 -41.54 10.60
C LEU A 21 3.48 -40.28 11.49
N ARG A 22 4.44 -40.21 12.41
CA ARG A 22 4.65 -38.99 13.22
C ARG A 22 5.05 -37.78 12.39
N ALA A 23 5.84 -37.96 11.33
CA ALA A 23 6.19 -36.88 10.42
C ALA A 23 4.95 -36.35 9.69
N LEU A 24 4.08 -37.25 9.21
CA LEU A 24 2.81 -36.89 8.57
C LEU A 24 1.89 -36.11 9.52
N GLU A 25 1.77 -36.50 10.79
CA GLU A 25 0.98 -35.77 11.79
C GLU A 25 1.48 -34.35 12.09
N GLN A 26 2.78 -34.08 11.89
CA GLN A 26 3.35 -32.75 12.10
C GLN A 26 3.12 -31.80 10.92
N THR A 27 2.96 -32.33 9.70
CA THR A 27 2.73 -31.51 8.50
C THR A 27 1.47 -30.63 8.57
N PRO A 28 0.27 -31.12 8.97
CA PRO A 28 -0.93 -30.27 9.04
C PRO A 28 -0.80 -29.19 10.13
N LYS A 29 -0.11 -29.47 11.24
CA LYS A 29 0.12 -28.47 12.30
C LYS A 29 0.98 -27.31 11.81
N ARG A 30 2.01 -27.60 11.01
CA ARG A 30 2.88 -26.59 10.38
C ARG A 30 2.13 -25.78 9.32
N LEU A 31 1.33 -26.44 8.49
CA LEU A 31 0.50 -25.77 7.49
C LEU A 31 -0.56 -24.85 8.14
N ALA A 32 -1.23 -25.30 9.20
CA ALA A 32 -2.17 -24.48 9.95
C ALA A 32 -1.52 -23.24 10.59
N ALA A 33 -0.26 -23.34 11.04
CA ALA A 33 0.49 -22.18 11.53
C ALA A 33 0.84 -21.19 10.39
N GLN A 34 1.27 -21.70 9.24
CA GLN A 34 1.57 -20.86 8.07
C GLN A 34 0.33 -20.14 7.54
N VAL A 35 -0.80 -20.83 7.40
CA VAL A 35 -2.07 -20.23 6.94
C VAL A 35 -2.56 -19.15 7.90
N ARG A 36 -2.45 -19.36 9.22
CA ARG A 36 -2.80 -18.34 10.22
C ARG A 36 -1.91 -17.09 10.13
N ASN A 37 -0.62 -17.27 9.86
CA ASN A 37 0.31 -16.15 9.70
C ASN A 37 0.06 -15.38 8.40
N ILE A 38 -0.28 -16.07 7.30
CA ILE A 38 -0.68 -15.44 6.03
C ILE A 38 -1.97 -14.64 6.22
N GLY A 39 -2.97 -15.21 6.91
CA GLY A 39 -4.23 -14.51 7.22
C GLY A 39 -4.03 -13.23 8.05
N ARG A 40 -3.16 -13.28 9.07
CA ARG A 40 -2.82 -12.10 9.89
C ARG A 40 -2.15 -11.00 9.07
N ASN A 41 -1.19 -11.35 8.21
CA ASN A 41 -0.47 -10.38 7.39
C ASN A 41 -1.36 -9.76 6.31
N ASN A 42 -2.33 -10.50 5.77
CA ASN A 42 -3.25 -9.99 4.75
C ASN A 42 -4.38 -9.10 5.34
N SER A 43 -4.76 -9.31 6.61
CA SER A 43 -5.77 -8.48 7.29
C SER A 43 -5.23 -7.16 7.85
N ALA A 44 -3.90 -7.00 7.90
CA ALA A 44 -3.27 -5.79 8.40
C ALA A 44 -3.11 -4.78 7.26
N THR A 45 -4.19 -4.09 6.89
CA THR A 45 -4.04 -2.77 6.28
C THR A 45 -3.13 -1.97 7.22
N PRO A 46 -1.98 -1.43 6.76
CA PRO A 46 -1.12 -0.67 7.63
C PRO A 46 -1.94 0.49 8.17
N LYS A 47 -2.28 0.45 9.47
CA LYS A 47 -2.89 1.59 10.16
C LYS A 47 -1.87 2.73 9.99
N GLY A 48 -2.11 3.60 9.02
CA GLY A 48 -1.24 4.73 8.73
C GLY A 48 -0.93 5.45 10.04
N LYS A 49 0.33 5.85 10.21
CA LYS A 49 0.78 6.58 11.41
C LYS A 49 -0.26 7.66 11.74
N PRO A 50 -0.72 7.79 13.00
CA PRO A 50 -1.76 8.75 13.34
C PRO A 50 -1.32 10.15 12.91
N CYS A 51 -1.91 10.66 11.83
CA CYS A 51 -1.61 12.01 11.36
C CYS A 51 -2.15 12.98 12.40
N ARG A 52 -1.25 13.78 12.99
CA ARG A 52 -1.63 14.85 13.92
C ARG A 52 -2.63 15.78 13.21
N LYS A 53 -3.85 15.89 13.74
CA LYS A 53 -4.84 16.86 13.23
C LYS A 53 -4.30 18.26 13.49
N LEU A 54 -3.86 18.94 12.44
CA LEU A 54 -3.44 20.34 12.52
C LEU A 54 -4.67 21.19 12.84
N LYS A 55 -4.70 21.80 14.02
CA LYS A 55 -5.70 22.82 14.37
C LYS A 55 -5.37 24.10 13.60
N LEU A 56 -5.95 24.24 12.40
CA LEU A 56 -5.76 25.43 11.55
C LEU A 56 -6.84 26.46 11.86
N LEU A 57 -6.45 27.74 11.93
CA LEU A 57 -7.41 28.84 12.04
C LEU A 57 -8.33 28.89 10.80
N PRO A 58 -9.59 29.34 10.94
CA PRO A 58 -10.54 29.41 9.83
C PRO A 58 -10.04 30.22 8.62
N ALA A 59 -9.34 31.34 8.86
CA ALA A 59 -8.74 32.14 7.80
C ALA A 59 -7.68 31.35 7.00
N ARG A 60 -6.86 30.57 7.71
CA ARG A 60 -5.82 29.73 7.09
C ARG A 60 -6.44 28.58 6.29
N LEU A 61 -7.53 27.99 6.77
CA LEU A 61 -8.29 26.99 6.01
C LEU A 61 -8.85 27.56 4.71
N LYS A 62 -9.41 28.78 4.73
CA LYS A 62 -9.92 29.46 3.52
C LYS A 62 -8.80 29.68 2.50
N ALA A 63 -7.65 30.20 2.95
CA ALA A 63 -6.48 30.40 2.09
C ALA A 63 -5.98 29.07 1.48
N LEU A 64 -5.91 28.01 2.29
CA LEU A 64 -5.46 26.68 1.84
C LEU A 64 -6.42 26.07 0.81
N ARG A 65 -7.73 26.25 1.00
CA ARG A 65 -8.75 25.82 0.02
C ARG A 65 -8.61 26.58 -1.31
N LEU A 66 -8.36 27.88 -1.28
CA LEU A 66 -8.10 28.66 -2.50
C LEU A 66 -6.84 28.19 -3.20
N HIS A 67 -5.76 27.95 -2.45
CA HIS A 67 -4.52 27.41 -2.99
C HIS A 67 -4.71 26.02 -3.62
N GLY A 68 -5.45 25.14 -2.94
CA GLY A 68 -5.80 23.81 -3.46
C GLY A 68 -6.61 23.88 -4.75
N LYS A 69 -7.61 24.77 -4.84
CA LYS A 69 -8.37 25.00 -6.09
C LYS A 69 -7.46 25.46 -7.23
N TYR A 70 -6.58 26.42 -6.95
CA TYR A 70 -5.61 26.92 -7.93
C TYR A 70 -4.69 25.81 -8.46
N LEU A 71 -4.10 25.00 -7.56
CA LEU A 71 -3.25 23.86 -7.93
C LEU A 71 -4.05 22.80 -8.71
N GLY A 72 -5.29 22.54 -8.30
CA GLY A 72 -6.17 21.58 -8.96
C GLY A 72 -6.40 21.92 -10.42
N TYR A 73 -6.71 23.18 -10.73
CA TYR A 73 -6.85 23.60 -12.14
C TYR A 73 -5.52 23.51 -12.88
N LEU A 74 -4.42 24.01 -12.30
CA LEU A 74 -3.10 23.98 -12.93
C LEU A 74 -2.61 22.57 -13.30
N ARG A 75 -3.03 21.52 -12.57
CA ARG A 75 -2.54 20.14 -12.76
C ARG A 75 -2.65 19.67 -14.21
N HIS A 76 -3.72 20.07 -14.90
CA HIS A 76 -4.04 19.61 -16.25
C HIS A 76 -3.68 20.62 -17.36
N LEU A 77 -3.17 21.81 -17.02
CA LEU A 77 -2.82 22.84 -18.00
C LEU A 77 -1.46 22.55 -18.70
N LYS A 78 -1.37 22.91 -19.98
CA LYS A 78 -0.11 22.92 -20.74
C LYS A 78 0.86 23.98 -20.19
N PRO A 79 2.19 23.84 -20.37
CA PRO A 79 3.18 24.80 -19.84
C PRO A 79 2.92 26.26 -20.24
N LYS A 80 2.58 26.51 -21.52
CA LYS A 80 2.23 27.85 -22.02
C LYS A 80 1.00 28.44 -21.30
N GLN A 81 0.01 27.61 -20.99
CA GLN A 81 -1.19 28.03 -20.25
C GLN A 81 -0.88 28.30 -18.77
N LYS A 82 -0.03 27.48 -18.14
CA LYS A 82 0.45 27.69 -16.77
C LYS A 82 1.17 29.04 -16.64
N ALA A 83 2.03 29.40 -17.59
CA ALA A 83 2.72 30.69 -17.61
C ALA A 83 1.74 31.87 -17.63
N LYS A 84 0.71 31.82 -18.49
CA LYS A 84 -0.35 32.84 -18.54
C LYS A 84 -1.09 32.98 -17.21
N VAL A 85 -1.44 31.86 -16.58
CA VAL A 85 -2.14 31.84 -15.28
C VAL A 85 -1.25 32.36 -14.14
N ARG A 86 0.07 32.14 -14.19
CA ARG A 86 1.02 32.67 -13.20
C ARG A 86 1.17 34.19 -13.31
N ARG A 87 1.35 34.72 -14.53
CA ARG A 87 1.36 36.17 -14.78
C ARG A 87 0.08 36.84 -14.27
N LEU A 88 -1.07 36.25 -14.59
CA LEU A 88 -2.36 36.79 -14.16
C LEU A 88 -2.52 36.75 -12.62
N ARG A 89 -1.93 35.76 -11.95
CA ARG A 89 -1.90 35.70 -10.49
C ARG A 89 -1.08 36.84 -9.88
N GLU A 90 0.05 37.19 -10.49
CA GLU A 90 0.91 38.29 -10.04
C GLU A 90 0.22 39.64 -10.25
N GLU A 91 -0.46 39.82 -11.38
CA GLU A 91 -1.14 41.08 -11.72
C GLU A 91 -2.47 41.30 -10.97
N LYS A 92 -3.32 40.27 -10.90
CA LYS A 92 -4.74 40.39 -10.45
C LYS A 92 -5.08 39.53 -9.25
N GLY A 93 -4.13 38.76 -8.75
CA GLY A 93 -4.31 37.88 -7.59
C GLY A 93 -4.93 36.51 -7.91
N VAL A 94 -5.14 35.74 -6.85
CA VAL A 94 -5.44 34.29 -6.92
C VAL A 94 -6.83 34.01 -7.51
N MET A 95 -7.83 34.82 -7.19
CA MET A 95 -9.21 34.60 -7.64
C MET A 95 -9.34 34.74 -9.17
N ALA A 96 -8.73 35.79 -9.73
CA ALA A 96 -8.70 36.01 -11.17
C ALA A 96 -7.93 34.87 -11.88
N ALA A 97 -6.82 34.43 -11.29
CA ALA A 97 -6.04 33.31 -11.80
C ALA A 97 -6.84 31.99 -11.81
N ILE A 98 -7.62 31.72 -10.76
CA ILE A 98 -8.51 30.54 -10.71
C ILE A 98 -9.58 30.63 -11.79
N LYS A 99 -10.22 31.79 -11.98
CA LYS A 99 -11.25 31.98 -13.02
C LYS A 99 -10.68 31.70 -14.41
N GLN A 100 -9.48 32.20 -14.69
CA GLN A 100 -8.81 31.95 -15.98
C GLN A 100 -8.36 30.49 -16.13
N ALA A 101 -7.80 29.90 -15.08
CA ALA A 101 -7.38 28.50 -15.09
C ALA A 101 -8.57 27.55 -15.31
N ARG A 102 -9.74 27.87 -14.74
CA ARG A 102 -10.98 27.12 -14.94
C ARG A 102 -11.43 27.14 -16.42
N LYS A 103 -11.45 28.32 -17.05
CA LYS A 103 -11.73 28.46 -18.49
C LYS A 103 -10.78 27.64 -19.35
N LEU A 104 -9.48 27.69 -19.05
CA LEU A 104 -8.45 26.94 -19.78
C LEU A 104 -8.51 25.43 -19.55
N ALA A 105 -9.06 25.00 -18.42
CA ALA A 105 -9.29 23.59 -18.09
C ALA A 105 -10.61 23.03 -18.65
N GLY A 106 -11.46 23.87 -19.27
CA GLY A 106 -12.74 23.44 -19.83
C GLY A 106 -13.78 23.03 -18.78
N ARG A 107 -13.79 23.70 -17.61
CA ARG A 107 -14.74 23.44 -16.51
C ARG A 107 -15.51 24.71 -16.08
#